data_AF-A0A7C5YAR2-F1
#
_entry.id   AF-A0A7C5YAR2-F1
#
_cell.length_a   1.000
_cell.length_b   1.000
_cell.length_c   1.000
_cell.angle_alpha   90.00
_cell.angle_beta   90.00
_cell.angle_gamma   90.00
#
_symmetry.space_group_name_H-M   'P 1'
#
loop_
_entity.id
_entity.type
_entity.pdbx_description
1 polymer ?
#
loop_
_entity_poly.entity_id
_entity_poly.type
_entity_poly.pdbx_seq_one_letter_code
_entity_poly.pdbx_strand_id
1 'polypeptide(L)'
;MNRITNALLLLKKLRRTGWVEVGVKSPESVADHSYALAVMAFISADKLGLDAEKAVKMALVHDIPESFLGDLTPRMKKKIPRKILETVEKAIFHELFSELPPRQAEQYY
;
A
#
# COMPACT_ATOMS: atom_id res chain seq x y z
N MET A 1 9.83 13.09 12.73
CA MET A 1 8.90 12.55 11.69
C MET A 1 8.52 11.15 12.16
N ASN A 2 7.22 10.84 12.27
CA ASN A 2 6.76 9.55 12.81
C ASN A 2 6.98 8.41 11.80
N ARG A 3 6.88 7.14 12.25
CA ARG A 3 7.20 5.97 11.42
C ARG A 3 6.37 5.92 10.14
N ILE A 4 5.07 6.17 10.25
CA ILE A 4 4.17 6.18 9.10
C ILE A 4 4.54 7.27 8.09
N THR A 5 4.91 8.48 8.53
CA THR A 5 5.33 9.53 7.60
C THR A 5 6.60 9.14 6.85
N ASN A 6 7.57 8.50 7.53
CA ASN A 6 8.78 8.00 6.87
C ASN A 6 8.44 6.91 5.84
N ALA A 7 7.56 5.96 6.18
CA ALA A 7 7.08 4.92 5.27
C ALA A 7 6.44 5.53 4.00
N LEU A 8 5.56 6.52 4.16
CA LEU A 8 4.93 7.23 3.05
C LEU A 8 5.95 7.96 2.16
N LEU A 9 7.01 8.53 2.73
CA LEU A 9 8.08 9.14 1.94
C LEU A 9 8.94 8.13 1.19
N LEU A 10 9.11 6.92 1.72
CA LEU A 10 9.80 5.83 1.03
C LEU A 10 9.00 5.35 -0.20
N LEU A 11 7.67 5.28 -0.10
CA LEU A 11 6.82 4.89 -1.24
C LEU A 11 6.94 5.83 -2.44
N LYS A 12 7.22 7.12 -2.23
CA LYS A 12 7.48 8.09 -3.31
C LYS A 12 8.77 7.79 -4.08
N LYS A 13 9.69 7.04 -3.47
CA LYS A 13 10.98 6.66 -4.05
C LYS A 13 10.97 5.23 -4.59
N LEU A 14 10.08 4.38 -4.08
CA LEU A 14 9.93 2.99 -4.49
C LEU A 14 9.22 2.92 -5.84
N ARG A 15 9.93 2.43 -6.86
CA ARG A 15 9.38 2.22 -8.20
C ARG A 15 8.65 0.90 -8.26
N ARG A 16 7.55 0.88 -9.03
CA ARG A 16 6.79 -0.35 -9.29
C ARG A 16 7.67 -1.37 -10.03
N THR A 17 8.04 -2.46 -9.37
CA THR A 17 9.01 -3.46 -9.82
C THR A 17 8.59 -4.09 -11.14
N GLY A 18 7.29 -4.35 -11.34
CA GLY A 18 6.79 -4.91 -12.60
C GLY A 18 7.15 -4.05 -13.82
N TRP A 19 7.07 -2.71 -13.70
CA TRP A 19 7.46 -1.79 -14.77
C TRP A 19 8.97 -1.73 -14.98
N VAL A 20 9.73 -1.80 -13.88
CA VAL A 20 11.20 -1.86 -13.92
C VAL A 20 11.66 -3.12 -14.66
N GLU A 21 11.09 -4.29 -14.35
CA GLU A 21 11.45 -5.59 -14.94
C GLU A 21 11.25 -5.62 -16.46
N VAL A 22 10.24 -4.90 -16.98
CA VAL A 22 9.96 -4.83 -18.43
C VAL A 22 10.63 -3.64 -19.13
N GLY A 23 11.48 -2.90 -18.41
CA GLY A 23 12.32 -1.85 -19.01
C GLY A 23 11.62 -0.51 -19.26
N VAL A 24 10.54 -0.20 -18.54
CA VAL A 24 9.94 1.14 -18.59
C VAL A 24 10.95 2.17 -18.05
N LYS A 25 11.25 3.21 -18.84
CA LYS A 25 12.31 4.20 -18.52
C LYS A 25 12.01 5.07 -17.30
N SER A 26 10.75 5.40 -17.06
CA SER A 26 10.32 6.26 -15.94
C SER A 26 9.08 5.65 -15.29
N PRO A 27 9.25 4.53 -14.58
CA PRO A 27 8.14 3.83 -13.97
C PRO A 27 7.54 4.69 -12.84
N GLU A 28 6.23 4.58 -12.67
CA GLU A 28 5.54 5.20 -11.54
C GLU A 28 6.10 4.70 -10.21
N SER A 29 5.98 5.51 -9.16
CA SER A 29 6.23 5.07 -7.79
C SER A 29 5.01 4.35 -7.22
N VAL A 30 5.19 3.61 -6.13
CA VAL A 30 4.07 3.00 -5.39
C VAL A 30 3.12 4.08 -4.85
N ALA A 31 3.64 5.26 -4.48
CA ALA A 31 2.79 6.39 -4.08
C ALA A 31 1.93 6.92 -5.23
N ASP A 32 2.49 7.01 -6.46
CA ASP A 32 1.74 7.42 -7.65
C ASP A 32 0.61 6.42 -7.95
N HIS A 33 0.91 5.13 -7.86
CA HIS A 33 -0.05 4.04 -8.03
C HIS A 33 -1.22 4.16 -7.06
N SER A 34 -0.94 4.28 -5.75
CA SER A 34 -1.96 4.37 -4.71
C SER A 34 -2.83 5.62 -4.84
N TYR A 35 -2.26 6.75 -5.26
CA TYR A 35 -3.03 7.97 -5.54
C TYR A 35 -4.01 7.77 -6.70
N ALA A 36 -3.53 7.26 -7.85
CA ALA A 36 -4.39 7.00 -9.00
C ALA A 36 -5.49 5.98 -8.67
N LEU A 37 -5.14 4.92 -7.95
CA LEU A 37 -6.07 3.90 -7.49
C LEU A 37 -7.15 4.49 -6.57
N ALA A 38 -6.79 5.38 -5.64
CA ALA A 38 -7.75 6.01 -4.74
C ALA A 38 -8.79 6.85 -5.50
N VAL A 39 -8.36 7.62 -6.51
CA VAL A 39 -9.28 8.39 -7.36
C VAL A 39 -10.20 7.45 -8.17
N MET A 40 -9.65 6.38 -8.74
CA MET A 40 -10.44 5.37 -9.44
C MET A 40 -11.44 4.66 -8.52
N ALA A 41 -11.03 4.33 -7.30
CA ALA A 41 -11.87 3.69 -6.30
C ALA A 41 -13.04 4.60 -5.89
N PHE A 42 -12.80 5.90 -5.72
CA PHE A 42 -13.84 6.89 -5.43
C PHE A 42 -14.91 6.92 -6.53
N ILE A 43 -14.50 7.11 -7.79
CA ILE A 43 -15.41 7.18 -8.95
C ILE A 43 -16.16 5.85 -9.13
N SER A 44 -15.47 4.72 -8.95
CA SER A 44 -16.08 3.40 -9.11
C SER A 44 -17.06 3.07 -8.00
N ALA A 45 -16.75 3.45 -6.76
CA ALA A 45 -17.63 3.23 -5.63
C ALA A 45 -18.95 4.00 -5.79
N ASP A 46 -18.89 5.25 -6.22
CA ASP A 46 -20.08 6.07 -6.51
C ASP A 46 -20.96 5.41 -7.58
N LYS A 47 -20.35 4.99 -8.70
CA LYS A 47 -21.06 4.31 -9.79
C LYS A 47 -21.72 2.99 -9.36
N LEU A 48 -21.11 2.27 -8.42
CA LEU A 48 -21.56 0.95 -7.97
C LEU A 48 -22.43 1.00 -6.72
N GLY A 49 -22.68 2.18 -6.14
CA GLY A 49 -23.41 2.32 -4.88
C GLY A 49 -22.68 1.70 -3.69
N LEU A 50 -21.35 1.70 -3.72
CA LEU A 50 -20.48 1.22 -2.63
C LEU A 50 -20.05 2.37 -1.72
N ASP A 51 -19.57 2.03 -0.52
CA ASP A 51 -18.97 2.99 0.40
C ASP A 51 -17.64 3.54 -0.16
N ALA A 52 -17.71 4.75 -0.69
CA ALA A 52 -16.57 5.43 -1.30
C ALA A 52 -15.47 5.79 -0.28
N GLU A 53 -15.83 6.14 0.95
CA GLU A 53 -14.85 6.46 2.00
C GLU A 53 -14.02 5.23 2.34
N LYS A 54 -14.69 4.09 2.57
CA LYS A 54 -14.02 2.81 2.82
C LYS A 54 -13.14 2.39 1.65
N ALA A 55 -13.64 2.51 0.42
CA ALA A 55 -12.89 2.14 -0.79
C ALA A 55 -11.62 2.99 -0.97
N VAL A 56 -11.73 4.31 -0.83
CA VAL A 56 -10.60 5.26 -0.91
C VAL A 56 -9.59 4.97 0.19
N LYS A 57 -10.05 4.78 1.43
CA LYS A 57 -9.17 4.48 2.56
C LYS A 57 -8.39 3.19 2.32
N MET A 58 -9.04 2.12 1.86
CA MET A 58 -8.35 0.86 1.51
C MET A 58 -7.26 1.09 0.45
N ALA A 59 -7.60 1.79 -0.64
CA ALA A 59 -6.65 2.08 -1.72
C ALA A 59 -5.42 2.86 -1.23
N LEU A 60 -5.63 3.86 -0.37
CA LEU A 60 -4.55 4.70 0.16
C LEU A 60 -3.55 3.94 1.05
N VAL A 61 -4.00 2.92 1.77
CA VAL A 61 -3.16 2.23 2.76
C VAL A 61 -2.63 0.88 2.31
N HIS A 62 -3.23 0.24 1.30
CA HIS A 62 -2.97 -1.18 1.00
C HIS A 62 -1.50 -1.53 0.74
N ASP A 63 -0.75 -0.64 0.07
CA ASP A 63 0.66 -0.84 -0.28
C ASP A 63 1.65 -0.21 0.72
N ILE A 64 1.19 0.31 1.87
CA ILE A 64 2.09 0.84 2.90
C ILE A 64 3.20 -0.15 3.32
N PRO A 65 2.92 -1.46 3.48
CA PRO A 65 3.97 -2.44 3.82
C PRO A 65 5.09 -2.55 2.78
N GLU A 66 4.84 -2.17 1.52
CA GLU A 66 5.87 -2.20 0.48
C GLU A 66 7.02 -1.23 0.76
N SER A 67 6.83 -0.21 1.62
CA SER A 67 7.91 0.66 2.08
C SER A 67 9.03 -0.09 2.83
N PHE A 68 8.75 -1.29 3.35
CA PHE A 68 9.72 -2.17 4.01
C PHE A 68 10.03 -3.42 3.19
N LEU A 69 9.03 -4.01 2.53
CA LEU A 69 9.18 -5.25 1.77
C LEU A 69 9.69 -5.05 0.34
N GLY A 70 9.56 -3.83 -0.20
CA GLY A 70 9.61 -3.56 -1.64
C GLY A 70 8.33 -3.99 -2.36
N ASP A 71 8.17 -3.52 -3.60
CA ASP A 71 7.08 -3.94 -4.48
C ASP A 71 7.36 -5.35 -5.02
N LEU A 72 6.78 -6.35 -4.39
CA LEU A 72 7.00 -7.75 -4.76
C LEU A 72 6.09 -8.15 -5.93
N THR A 73 6.69 -8.49 -7.07
CA THR A 73 5.93 -8.97 -8.23
C THR A 73 5.27 -10.34 -7.96
N PRO A 74 4.25 -10.74 -8.74
CA PRO A 74 3.64 -12.06 -8.60
C PRO A 74 4.64 -13.22 -8.66
N ARG A 75 5.71 -13.08 -9.46
CA ARG A 75 6.79 -14.07 -9.55
C ARG A 75 7.61 -14.17 -8.26
N MET A 76 7.85 -13.04 -7.58
CA MET A 76 8.54 -13.00 -6.29
C MET A 76 7.64 -13.57 -5.19
N LYS A 77 6.37 -13.13 -5.12
CA LYS A 77 5.40 -13.61 -4.12
C LYS A 77 5.20 -15.12 -4.17
N LYS A 78 5.25 -15.76 -5.35
CA LYS A 78 5.18 -17.23 -5.51
C LYS A 78 6.30 -18.00 -4.81
N LYS A 79 7.44 -17.36 -4.51
CA LYS A 79 8.57 -17.99 -3.82
C LYS A 79 8.42 -17.96 -2.30
N ILE A 80 7.42 -17.25 -1.78
CA ILE A 80 7.18 -17.04 -0.35
C ILE A 80 5.83 -17.65 0.00
N PRO A 81 5.72 -18.49 1.05
CA PRO A 81 4.43 -18.97 1.52
C PRO A 81 3.50 -17.80 1.85
N ARG A 82 2.31 -17.78 1.25
CA ARG A 82 1.34 -16.67 1.36
C ARG A 82 1.07 -16.25 2.81
N LYS A 83 0.91 -17.23 3.70
CA LYS A 83 0.64 -16.98 5.12
C LYS A 83 1.77 -16.22 5.82
N ILE A 84 3.03 -16.47 5.42
CA ILE A 84 4.18 -15.74 5.95
C ILE A 84 4.12 -14.28 5.49
N LEU A 85 3.85 -14.06 4.20
CA LEU A 85 3.74 -12.70 3.65
C LEU A 85 2.63 -11.91 4.35
N GLU A 86 1.44 -12.52 4.51
CA GLU A 86 0.31 -11.90 5.21
C GLU A 86 0.63 -11.58 6.69
N THR A 87 1.35 -12.47 7.39
CA THR A 87 1.78 -12.23 8.77
C THR A 87 2.75 -11.06 8.86
N VAL A 88 3.72 -10.98 7.93
CA VAL A 88 4.71 -9.90 7.91
C VAL A 88 4.08 -8.56 7.55
N GLU A 89 3.22 -8.52 6.52
CA GLU A 89 2.48 -7.30 6.13
C GLU A 89 1.65 -6.76 7.31
N LYS A 90 0.93 -7.65 8.03
CA LYS A 90 0.17 -7.27 9.23
C LYS A 90 1.07 -6.74 10.36
N ALA A 91 2.22 -7.36 10.58
CA ALA A 91 3.17 -6.90 11.60
C ALA A 91 3.70 -5.50 11.27
N ILE A 92 4.01 -5.22 10.00
CA ILE A 92 4.44 -3.90 9.53
C ILE A 92 3.33 -2.87 9.70
N PHE A 93 2.08 -3.20 9.34
CA PHE A 93 0.93 -2.34 9.61
C PHE A 93 0.82 -2.01 11.10
N HIS A 94 0.87 -3.02 11.96
CA HIS A 94 0.80 -2.81 13.40
C HIS A 94 1.92 -1.89 13.90
N GLU A 95 3.16 -2.12 13.47
CA GLU A 95 4.30 -1.28 13.85
C GLU A 95 4.13 0.18 13.39
N LEU A 96 3.70 0.40 12.15
CA LEU A 96 3.57 1.74 11.57
C LEU A 96 2.45 2.57 12.20
N PHE A 97 1.34 1.92 12.56
CA PHE A 97 0.17 2.58 13.11
C PHE A 97 0.14 2.60 14.64
N SER A 98 1.08 1.90 15.31
CA SER A 98 1.20 1.87 16.79
C SER A 98 1.43 3.23 17.44
N GLU A 99 1.95 4.21 16.70
CA GLU A 99 2.20 5.58 17.19
C GLU A 99 0.94 6.47 17.13
N LEU A 100 -0.16 5.99 16.52
CA LEU A 100 -1.43 6.70 16.49
C LEU A 100 -2.25 6.46 17.77
N PRO A 101 -3.15 7.38 18.15
CA PRO A 101 -4.12 7.13 19.21
C PRO A 101 -4.91 5.82 18.96
N PRO A 102 -5.18 4.99 19.98
CA PRO A 102 -5.78 3.66 19.80
C PRO A 102 -7.06 3.64 18.95
N ARG A 103 -7.98 4.57 19.21
CA ARG A 103 -9.24 4.72 18.45
C ARG A 103 -9.03 4.99 16.95
N GLN A 104 -7.91 5.62 16.59
CA GLN A 104 -7.55 5.89 15.21
C GLN A 104 -6.86 4.67 14.59
N ALA A 105 -5.99 3.99 15.34
CA ALA A 105 -5.23 2.84 14.87
C ALA A 105 -6.13 1.62 14.58
N GLU A 106 -7.16 1.39 15.39
CA GLU A 106 -8.16 0.31 15.23
C GLU A 106 -8.83 0.28 13.85
N GLN A 107 -8.84 1.42 13.16
CA GLN A 107 -9.44 1.53 11.85
C GLN A 107 -8.56 0.98 10.72
N TYR A 108 -7.31 0.61 11.01
CA TYR A 108 -6.30 0.13 10.05
C TYR A 108 -5.82 -1.30 10.34
N TYR A 109 -6.42 -1.96 11.35
CA TYR A 109 -6.14 -3.34 11.73
C TYR A 109 -7.12 -4.36 11.12
#